data_AF-A0A5B6TQK1-F1
#
_entry.id   AF-A0A5B6TQK1-F1
#
_cell.length_a   1.000
_cell.length_b   1.000
_cell.length_c   1.000
_cell.angle_alpha   90.00
_cell.angle_beta   90.00
_cell.angle_gamma   90.00
#
_symmetry.space_group_name_H-M   'P 1'
#
loop_
_entity.id
_entity.type
_entity.pdbx_description
1 polymer ?
#
loop_
_entity_poly.entity_id
_entity_poly.type
_entity_poly.pdbx_seq_one_letter_code
_entity_poly.pdbx_strand_id
1 'polypeptide(L)'
;MSADLHSEIARQSTTIGRLRFAVSERLLVTGRRHSLAAVEQVHEALAAGLRPATAFELFETIVLAFCSSTSLRLTAATKRLDEVEDHLVTERLADERQRLKDVRRLAVSLHRPISALAALFQDEDRSDWKQSEGAHETLRRLTTRLERLDREVVMVNDRARLLQEEVAAELADESNRSLKALAVMSALLCRAR
;
A
#
# COMPACT_ATOMS: atom_id res chain seq x y z
N MET A 1 -13.40 -28.06 -8.59
CA MET A 1 -13.24 -27.37 -7.28
C MET A 1 -11.77 -27.05 -7.04
N SER A 2 -11.16 -26.24 -7.91
CA SER A 2 -9.72 -25.87 -7.87
C SER A 2 -9.50 -24.50 -8.50
N ALA A 3 -10.38 -24.10 -9.44
CA ALA A 3 -10.44 -22.74 -9.96
C ALA A 3 -10.95 -21.70 -8.94
N ASP A 4 -11.86 -22.07 -8.02
CA ASP A 4 -12.44 -21.14 -7.04
C ASP A 4 -11.44 -20.64 -5.98
N LEU A 5 -10.40 -21.42 -5.67
CA LEU A 5 -9.41 -21.04 -4.65
C LEU A 5 -8.46 -19.94 -5.16
N HIS A 6 -8.25 -19.86 -6.48
CA HIS A 6 -7.43 -18.79 -7.07
C HIS A 6 -8.19 -17.46 -7.17
N SER A 7 -9.51 -17.47 -7.32
CA SER A 7 -10.32 -16.24 -7.33
C SER A 7 -10.53 -15.63 -5.94
N GLU A 8 -10.52 -16.44 -4.87
CA GLU A 8 -10.64 -15.94 -3.49
C GLU A 8 -9.35 -15.24 -3.04
N ILE A 9 -8.17 -15.74 -3.44
CA ILE A 9 -6.86 -15.11 -3.17
C ILE A 9 -6.71 -13.80 -3.96
N ALA A 10 -7.32 -13.69 -5.14
CA ALA A 10 -7.33 -12.46 -5.94
C ALA A 10 -8.22 -11.35 -5.34
N ARG A 11 -9.08 -11.70 -4.38
CA ARG A 11 -9.88 -10.76 -3.60
C ARG A 11 -9.18 -10.48 -2.26
N GLN A 12 -7.88 -10.20 -2.30
CA GLN A 12 -7.22 -9.50 -1.19
C GLN A 12 -7.99 -8.22 -0.94
N SER A 13 -8.84 -8.26 0.08
CA SER A 13 -9.71 -7.17 0.45
C SER A 13 -8.90 -5.89 0.48
N THR A 14 -9.25 -4.94 -0.38
CA THR A 14 -8.76 -3.56 -0.29
C THR A 14 -9.18 -2.91 1.03
N THR A 15 -10.02 -3.58 1.83
CA THR A 15 -10.38 -3.18 3.18
C THR A 15 -9.28 -3.59 4.14
N ILE A 16 -8.53 -2.61 4.61
CA ILE A 16 -7.61 -2.78 5.73
C ILE A 16 -8.45 -3.02 6.99
N GLY A 17 -8.46 -4.26 7.46
CA GLY A 17 -9.11 -4.62 8.71
C GLY A 17 -8.32 -4.06 9.90
N ARG A 18 -9.03 -3.70 10.96
CA ARG A 18 -8.44 -3.16 12.19
C ARG A 18 -8.13 -4.28 13.17
N LEU A 19 -6.87 -4.40 13.57
CA LEU A 19 -6.44 -5.22 14.71
C LEU A 19 -6.51 -4.36 15.97
N ARG A 20 -7.19 -4.85 17.01
CA ARG A 20 -7.02 -4.36 18.38
C ARG A 20 -6.07 -5.30 19.08
N PHE A 21 -5.16 -4.77 19.88
CA PHE A 21 -4.24 -5.58 20.67
C PHE A 21 -4.01 -4.97 22.04
N ALA A 22 -3.69 -5.82 23.00
CA ALA A 22 -3.13 -5.46 24.29
C ALA A 22 -2.00 -6.43 24.57
N VAL A 23 -0.81 -5.90 24.87
CA VAL A 23 0.39 -6.69 25.12
C VAL A 23 0.94 -6.36 26.51
N SER A 24 1.30 -7.40 27.25
CA SER A 24 2.10 -7.33 28.47
C SER A 24 3.32 -8.22 28.31
N GLU A 25 4.19 -8.29 29.31
CA GLU A 25 5.36 -9.17 29.27
C GLU A 25 5.00 -10.66 29.05
N ARG A 26 3.80 -11.10 29.46
CA ARG A 26 3.43 -12.53 29.48
C ARG A 26 2.22 -12.88 28.63
N LEU A 27 1.45 -11.88 28.20
CA LEU A 27 0.19 -12.11 27.49
C LEU A 27 0.03 -11.13 26.33
N LEU A 28 -0.35 -11.67 25.18
CA LEU A 28 -0.81 -10.90 24.03
C LEU A 28 -2.28 -11.25 23.77
N VAL A 29 -3.15 -10.26 23.85
CA VAL A 29 -4.57 -10.39 23.47
C VAL A 29 -4.77 -9.64 22.17
N THR A 30 -5.40 -10.30 21.18
CA THR A 30 -5.76 -9.68 19.91
C THR A 30 -7.25 -9.81 19.63
N GLY A 31 -7.85 -8.80 18.99
CA GLY A 31 -9.25 -8.77 18.60
C GLY A 31 -9.43 -8.20 17.21
N ARG A 32 -10.22 -8.89 16.37
CA ARG A 32 -10.48 -8.51 14.97
C ARG A 32 -11.92 -8.80 14.58
N ARG A 33 -12.52 -7.93 13.76
CA ARG A 33 -13.88 -8.13 13.22
C ARG A 33 -13.90 -9.00 11.97
N HIS A 34 -12.83 -8.93 11.17
CA HIS A 34 -12.64 -9.72 9.96
C HIS A 34 -11.26 -10.38 10.02
N SER A 35 -11.06 -11.43 9.22
CA SER A 35 -9.75 -12.09 9.15
C SER A 35 -8.69 -11.11 8.63
N LEU A 36 -7.46 -11.23 9.14
CA LEU A 36 -6.32 -10.39 8.78
C LEU A 36 -5.19 -11.30 8.32
N ALA A 37 -4.71 -11.09 7.09
CA ALA A 37 -3.69 -11.93 6.47
C ALA A 37 -2.41 -12.04 7.33
N ALA A 38 -1.97 -10.95 7.95
CA ALA A 38 -0.80 -10.98 8.84
C ALA A 38 -1.00 -11.88 10.06
N VAL A 39 -2.20 -11.86 10.67
CA VAL A 39 -2.51 -12.71 11.83
C VAL A 39 -2.62 -14.18 11.41
N GLU A 40 -3.19 -14.44 10.24
CA GLU A 40 -3.28 -15.80 9.69
C GLU A 40 -1.89 -16.38 9.40
N GLN A 41 -1.01 -15.60 8.77
CA GLN A 41 0.38 -15.99 8.53
C GLN A 41 1.12 -16.34 9.82
N VAL A 42 0.93 -15.55 10.89
CA VAL A 42 1.52 -15.88 12.19
C VAL A 42 0.88 -17.12 12.80
N HIS A 43 -0.43 -17.30 12.65
CA HIS A 43 -1.13 -18.49 13.13
C HIS A 43 -0.58 -19.77 12.46
N GLU A 44 -0.41 -19.75 11.14
CA GLU A 44 0.21 -20.83 10.37
C GLU A 44 1.66 -21.06 10.80
N ALA A 45 2.45 -20.00 10.99
CA ALA A 45 3.84 -20.12 11.46
C ALA A 45 3.94 -20.76 12.85
N LEU A 46 3.03 -20.41 13.77
CA LEU A 46 2.94 -21.03 15.10
C LEU A 46 2.59 -22.53 15.01
N ALA A 47 1.64 -22.88 14.13
CA ALA A 47 1.29 -24.27 13.86
C ALA A 47 2.48 -25.05 13.26
N ALA A 48 3.28 -24.40 12.41
CA ALA A 48 4.49 -24.95 11.79
C ALA A 48 5.72 -25.04 12.73
N GLY A 49 5.59 -24.61 14.00
CA GLY A 49 6.63 -24.79 15.00
C GLY A 49 7.35 -23.51 15.44
N LEU A 50 6.93 -22.33 14.98
CA LEU A 50 7.39 -21.07 15.56
C LEU A 50 7.04 -21.04 17.06
N ARG A 51 8.01 -20.69 17.90
CA ARG A 51 7.84 -20.58 19.36
C ARG A 51 8.45 -19.26 19.83
N PRO A 52 7.68 -18.15 19.82
CA PRO A 52 8.13 -16.90 20.38
C PRO A 52 8.39 -17.08 21.88
N ALA A 53 9.54 -16.59 22.38
CA ALA A 53 9.92 -16.73 23.78
C ALA A 53 9.12 -15.78 24.69
N THR A 54 8.63 -14.67 24.15
CA THR A 54 7.86 -13.67 24.88
C THR A 54 6.61 -13.22 24.12
N ALA A 55 5.65 -12.62 24.83
CA ALA A 55 4.48 -12.02 24.20
C ALA A 55 4.85 -10.85 23.26
N PHE A 56 5.94 -10.14 23.55
CA PHE A 56 6.48 -9.09 22.67
C PHE A 56 7.11 -9.63 21.40
N GLU A 57 7.78 -10.78 21.43
CA GLU A 57 8.28 -11.42 20.21
C GLU A 57 7.12 -11.90 19.31
N LEU A 58 6.04 -12.43 19.92
CA LEU A 58 4.84 -12.77 19.15
C LEU A 58 4.21 -11.52 18.53
N PHE A 59 4.12 -10.43 19.30
CA PHE A 59 3.64 -9.15 18.81
C PHE A 59 4.50 -8.60 17.66
N GLU A 60 5.83 -8.62 17.82
CA GLU A 60 6.80 -8.25 16.79
C GLU A 60 6.57 -9.06 15.52
N THR A 61 6.39 -10.38 15.66
CA THR A 61 6.12 -11.27 14.51
C THR A 61 4.85 -10.85 13.74
N ILE A 62 3.78 -10.48 14.43
CA ILE A 62 2.53 -10.00 13.80
C ILE A 62 2.76 -8.69 13.05
N VAL A 63 3.47 -7.73 13.67
CA VAL A 63 3.78 -6.44 13.04
C VAL A 63 4.70 -6.63 11.82
N LEU A 64 5.69 -7.52 11.92
CA LEU A 64 6.58 -7.85 10.81
C LEU A 64 5.83 -8.53 9.66
N ALA A 65 4.90 -9.45 9.94
CA ALA A 65 4.05 -10.05 8.91
C ALA A 65 3.19 -8.99 8.20
N PHE A 66 2.67 -8.01 8.94
CA PHE A 66 1.96 -6.86 8.37
C PHE A 66 2.87 -6.00 7.47
N CYS A 67 4.08 -5.67 7.93
CA CYS A 67 5.07 -4.92 7.16
C CYS A 67 5.46 -5.65 5.87
N SER A 68 5.69 -6.97 5.94
CA SER A 68 6.03 -7.80 4.79
C SER A 68 4.90 -7.87 3.77
N SER A 69 3.66 -8.13 4.22
CA SER A 69 2.48 -8.13 3.34
C SER A 69 2.27 -6.78 2.67
N THR A 70 2.48 -5.69 3.40
CA THR A 70 2.39 -4.34 2.86
C THR A 70 3.50 -4.05 1.84
N SER A 71 4.73 -4.48 2.12
CA SER A 71 5.87 -4.34 1.21
C SER A 71 5.58 -5.03 -0.13
N LEU A 72 5.02 -6.24 -0.11
CA LEU A 72 4.62 -6.97 -1.33
C LEU A 72 3.57 -6.21 -2.15
N ARG A 73 2.56 -5.65 -1.49
CA ARG A 73 1.54 -4.82 -2.15
C ARG A 73 2.14 -3.56 -2.76
N LEU A 74 3.14 -2.98 -2.10
CA LEU A 74 3.84 -1.80 -2.58
C LEU A 74 4.72 -2.13 -3.80
N THR A 75 5.44 -3.24 -3.78
CA THR A 75 6.21 -3.74 -4.94
C THR A 75 5.29 -3.96 -6.16
N ALA A 76 4.12 -4.56 -5.95
CA ALA A 76 3.14 -4.74 -7.03
C ALA A 76 2.60 -3.40 -7.55
N ALA A 77 2.43 -2.39 -6.68
CA ALA A 77 2.04 -1.05 -7.08
C ALA A 77 3.13 -0.34 -7.89
N THR A 78 4.40 -0.43 -7.47
CA THR A 78 5.55 0.10 -8.22
C THR A 78 5.61 -0.50 -9.61
N LYS A 79 5.47 -1.83 -9.74
CA LYS A 79 5.45 -2.49 -11.05
C LYS A 79 4.32 -1.97 -11.95
N ARG A 80 3.14 -1.71 -11.40
CA ARG A 80 2.04 -1.11 -12.17
C ARG A 80 2.36 0.32 -12.63
N LEU A 81 3.12 1.09 -11.86
CA LEU A 81 3.58 2.41 -12.29
C LEU A 81 4.63 2.30 -13.40
N ASP A 82 5.54 1.33 -13.31
CA ASP A 82 6.49 1.04 -14.38
C ASP A 82 5.76 0.70 -15.70
N GLU A 83 4.72 -0.14 -15.63
CA GLU A 83 3.88 -0.49 -16.79
C GLU A 83 3.13 0.72 -17.38
N VAL A 84 2.67 1.66 -16.53
CA VAL A 84 2.04 2.92 -17.00
C VAL A 84 3.07 3.78 -17.75
N GLU A 85 4.29 3.87 -17.23
CA GLU A 85 5.39 4.63 -17.84
C GLU A 85 5.80 4.05 -19.20
N ASP A 86 5.88 2.73 -19.33
CA ASP A 86 6.11 2.06 -20.61
C ASP A 86 4.98 2.32 -21.62
N HIS A 87 3.73 2.41 -21.14
CA HIS A 87 2.57 2.64 -21.99
C HIS A 87 2.41 4.09 -22.45
N LEU A 88 2.92 5.06 -21.68
CA LEU A 88 3.03 6.46 -22.10
C LEU A 88 3.85 6.58 -23.40
N VAL A 89 4.90 5.75 -23.55
CA VAL A 89 5.71 5.69 -24.79
C VAL A 89 4.93 5.11 -25.98
N THR A 90 3.88 4.34 -25.74
CA THR A 90 3.12 3.61 -26.78
C THR A 90 1.71 4.16 -27.04
N GLU A 91 1.38 5.35 -26.51
CA GLU A 91 0.15 6.14 -26.75
C GLU A 91 -1.18 5.47 -26.33
N ARG A 92 -1.18 4.55 -25.35
CA ARG A 92 -2.41 3.88 -24.84
C ARG A 92 -2.95 4.53 -23.55
N LEU A 93 -3.44 5.76 -23.63
CA LEU A 93 -3.57 6.64 -22.45
C LEU A 93 -4.87 6.53 -21.63
N ALA A 94 -5.96 6.00 -22.18
CA ALA A 94 -7.27 6.02 -21.50
C ALA A 94 -7.36 5.06 -20.29
N ASP A 95 -6.78 3.85 -20.42
CA ASP A 95 -6.82 2.82 -19.37
C ASP A 95 -5.84 3.10 -18.21
N GLU A 96 -4.78 3.87 -18.45
CA GLU A 96 -3.74 4.15 -17.46
C GLU A 96 -4.23 5.07 -16.33
N ARG A 97 -5.17 5.98 -16.61
CA ARG A 97 -5.79 6.84 -15.59
C ARG A 97 -6.45 6.05 -14.46
N GLN A 98 -7.07 4.91 -14.79
CA GLN A 98 -7.73 4.07 -13.80
C GLN A 98 -6.70 3.34 -12.94
N ARG A 99 -5.64 2.79 -13.56
CA ARG A 99 -4.54 2.13 -12.85
C ARG A 99 -3.84 3.06 -11.86
N LEU A 100 -3.58 4.31 -12.26
CA LEU A 100 -2.99 5.33 -11.38
C LEU A 100 -3.89 5.65 -10.18
N LYS A 101 -5.21 5.78 -10.38
CA LYS A 101 -6.16 5.97 -9.27
C LYS A 101 -6.14 4.80 -8.29
N ASP A 102 -6.04 3.57 -8.79
CA ASP A 102 -6.02 2.37 -7.94
C ASP A 102 -4.73 2.29 -7.12
N VAL A 103 -3.57 2.64 -7.69
CA VAL A 103 -2.31 2.77 -6.94
C VAL A 103 -2.41 3.85 -5.86
N ARG A 104 -2.97 5.02 -6.16
CA ARG A 104 -3.14 6.10 -5.17
C ARG A 104 -4.07 5.70 -4.03
N ARG A 105 -5.21 5.07 -4.34
CA ARG A 105 -6.15 4.56 -3.33
C ARG A 105 -5.46 3.54 -2.41
N LEU A 106 -4.67 2.64 -2.99
CA LEU A 106 -3.88 1.68 -2.24
C LEU A 106 -2.87 2.39 -1.32
N ALA A 107 -2.06 3.30 -1.83
CA ALA A 107 -1.05 4.01 -1.05
C ALA A 107 -1.66 4.80 0.11
N VAL A 108 -2.73 5.56 -0.13
CA VAL A 108 -3.45 6.30 0.93
C VAL A 108 -4.05 5.35 1.97
N SER A 109 -4.60 4.21 1.53
CA SER A 109 -5.13 3.21 2.45
C SER A 109 -4.04 2.64 3.36
N LEU A 110 -2.84 2.38 2.80
CA LEU A 110 -1.69 1.81 3.51
C LEU A 110 -1.01 2.80 4.44
N HIS A 111 -0.88 4.06 4.04
CA HIS A 111 -0.24 5.11 4.84
C HIS A 111 -0.88 5.21 6.23
N ARG A 112 -2.21 5.37 6.28
CA ARG A 112 -2.94 5.62 7.53
C ARG A 112 -2.64 4.62 8.68
N PRO A 113 -2.75 3.29 8.51
CA PRO A 113 -2.42 2.34 9.58
C PRO A 113 -0.92 2.31 9.91
N ILE A 114 -0.03 2.53 8.93
CA ILE A 114 1.42 2.48 9.14
C ILE A 114 1.86 3.67 9.99
N SER A 115 1.46 4.90 9.61
CA SER A 115 1.84 6.09 10.36
C SER A 115 1.20 6.08 11.76
N ALA A 116 -0.03 5.56 11.89
CA ALA A 116 -0.68 5.40 13.19
C ALA A 116 0.06 4.41 14.12
N LEU A 117 0.54 3.28 13.58
CA LEU A 117 1.34 2.32 14.35
C LEU A 117 2.72 2.90 14.69
N ALA A 118 3.37 3.59 13.76
CA ALA A 118 4.66 4.23 13.99
C ALA A 118 4.55 5.26 15.13
N ALA A 119 3.54 6.13 15.08
CA ALA A 119 3.28 7.11 16.13
C ALA A 119 2.97 6.46 17.48
N LEU A 120 2.16 5.39 17.49
CA LEU A 120 1.83 4.65 18.72
C LEU A 120 3.06 4.02 19.38
N PHE A 121 4.04 3.56 18.60
CA PHE A 121 5.25 2.94 19.14
C PHE A 121 6.34 3.96 19.45
N GLN A 122 6.29 5.14 18.84
CA GLN A 122 7.20 6.25 19.11
C GLN A 122 6.88 6.96 20.44
N ASP A 123 5.63 6.88 20.91
CA ASP A 123 5.08 7.62 22.06
C ASP A 123 6.11 7.89 23.19
N GLU A 124 6.29 9.16 23.54
CA GLU A 124 7.28 9.62 24.53
C GLU A 124 6.87 9.22 25.96
N ASP A 125 5.58 8.97 26.21
CA ASP A 125 5.06 8.52 27.52
C ASP A 125 5.31 7.02 27.77
N ARG A 126 6.15 6.37 26.95
CA ARG A 126 6.60 4.98 27.17
C ARG A 126 7.43 4.81 28.45
N SER A 127 7.90 5.89 29.04
CA SER A 127 8.52 5.92 30.37
C SER A 127 7.57 5.42 31.47
N ASP A 128 6.26 5.65 31.32
CA ASP A 128 5.24 5.17 32.26
C ASP A 128 4.87 3.70 32.03
N TRP A 129 5.32 3.11 30.92
CA TRP A 129 5.06 1.71 30.61
C TRP A 129 6.00 0.84 31.46
N LYS A 130 5.42 0.14 32.44
CA LYS A 130 6.12 -0.88 33.25
C LYS A 130 6.42 -2.15 32.43
N GLN A 131 7.25 -2.02 31.40
CA GLN A 131 7.68 -3.11 30.52
C GLN A 131 9.20 -3.27 30.61
N SER A 132 9.69 -4.46 30.26
CA SER A 132 11.13 -4.73 30.20
C SER A 132 11.86 -3.90 29.12
N GLU A 133 13.15 -3.66 29.33
CA GLU A 133 14.03 -2.98 28.37
C GLU A 133 14.00 -3.65 26.98
N GLY A 134 13.88 -4.98 26.93
CA GLY A 134 13.74 -5.72 25.67
C GLY A 134 12.45 -5.41 24.91
N ALA A 135 11.34 -5.17 25.62
CA ALA A 135 10.11 -4.69 25.01
C ALA A 135 10.29 -3.28 24.46
N HIS A 136 11.01 -2.42 25.18
CA HIS A 136 11.25 -1.05 24.71
C HIS A 136 12.07 -1.01 23.42
N GLU A 137 13.13 -1.80 23.36
CA GLU A 137 13.98 -1.93 22.18
C GLU A 137 13.23 -2.54 20.99
N THR A 138 12.40 -3.56 21.23
CA THR A 138 11.57 -4.19 20.18
C THR A 138 10.64 -3.18 19.53
N LEU A 139 9.91 -2.39 20.32
CA LEU A 139 9.05 -1.33 19.81
C LEU A 139 9.84 -0.25 19.06
N ARG A 140 11.04 0.12 19.52
CA ARG A 140 11.91 1.07 18.81
C ARG A 140 12.29 0.57 17.41
N ARG A 141 12.69 -0.71 17.29
CA ARG A 141 12.96 -1.34 15.98
C ARG A 141 11.72 -1.36 15.09
N LEU A 142 10.56 -1.68 15.66
CA LEU A 142 9.29 -1.68 14.93
C LEU A 142 8.93 -0.28 14.42
N THR A 143 9.12 0.77 15.23
CA THR A 143 8.94 2.17 14.81
C THR A 143 9.80 2.49 13.60
N THR A 144 11.12 2.25 13.67
CA THR A 144 12.04 2.51 12.55
C THR A 144 11.63 1.74 11.29
N ARG A 145 11.18 0.49 11.43
CA ARG A 145 10.72 -0.32 10.29
C ARG A 145 9.45 0.23 9.66
N LEU A 146 8.49 0.67 10.47
CA LEU A 146 7.24 1.27 10.03
C LEU A 146 7.45 2.63 9.37
N GLU A 147 8.27 3.49 9.95
CA GLU A 147 8.63 4.79 9.35
C GLU A 147 9.31 4.62 7.99
N ARG A 148 10.19 3.63 7.85
CA ARG A 148 10.79 3.31 6.55
C ARG A 148 9.71 2.91 5.54
N LEU A 149 8.80 2.02 5.95
CA LEU A 149 7.72 1.57 5.08
C LEU A 149 6.76 2.72 4.71
N ASP A 150 6.51 3.64 5.65
CA ASP A 150 5.70 4.84 5.42
C ASP A 150 6.32 5.73 4.33
N ARG A 151 7.63 5.97 4.41
CA ARG A 151 8.37 6.70 3.36
C ARG A 151 8.27 6.01 2.00
N GLU A 152 8.37 4.69 1.96
CA GLU A 152 8.21 3.93 0.71
C GLU A 152 6.79 4.10 0.13
N VAL A 153 5.75 4.09 0.98
CA VAL A 153 4.36 4.35 0.55
C VAL A 153 4.19 5.78 -0.01
N VAL A 154 4.78 6.78 0.66
CA VAL A 154 4.75 8.17 0.20
C VAL A 154 5.44 8.30 -1.16
N MET A 155 6.63 7.71 -1.34
CA MET A 155 7.35 7.74 -2.62
C MET A 155 6.53 7.16 -3.78
N VAL A 156 5.86 6.01 -3.58
CA VAL A 156 5.00 5.42 -4.61
C VAL A 156 3.78 6.30 -4.92
N ASN A 157 3.19 6.93 -3.91
CA ASN A 157 2.06 7.85 -4.11
C ASN A 157 2.47 9.11 -4.90
N ASP A 158 3.64 9.68 -4.58
CA ASP A 158 4.16 10.86 -5.27
C ASP A 158 4.50 10.53 -6.73
N ARG A 159 5.13 9.37 -6.99
CA ARG A 159 5.37 8.91 -8.37
C ARG A 159 4.07 8.71 -9.14
N ALA A 160 3.05 8.11 -8.52
CA ALA A 160 1.74 7.96 -9.14
C ALA A 160 1.07 9.32 -9.44
N ARG A 161 1.29 10.35 -8.61
CA ARG A 161 0.80 11.71 -8.86
C ARG A 161 1.48 12.33 -10.07
N LEU A 162 2.81 12.23 -10.17
CA LEU A 162 3.57 12.77 -11.30
C LEU A 162 3.15 12.13 -12.63
N LEU A 163 3.04 10.79 -12.68
CA LEU A 163 2.56 10.09 -13.88
C LEU A 163 1.13 10.48 -14.24
N GLN A 164 0.28 10.78 -13.26
CA GLN A 164 -1.08 11.25 -13.54
C GLN A 164 -1.08 12.66 -14.17
N GLU A 165 -0.20 13.55 -13.72
CA GLU A 165 -0.01 14.88 -14.30
C GLU A 165 0.50 14.79 -15.74
N GLU A 166 1.44 13.88 -16.00
CA GLU A 166 1.99 13.63 -17.34
C GLU A 166 0.93 13.04 -18.30
N VAL A 167 0.21 11.99 -17.90
CA VAL A 167 -0.91 11.42 -18.69
C VAL A 167 -1.99 12.48 -18.97
N ALA A 168 -2.25 13.39 -18.03
CA ALA A 168 -3.21 14.47 -18.24
C ALA A 168 -2.71 15.50 -19.26
N ALA A 169 -1.42 15.82 -19.25
CA ALA A 169 -0.79 16.72 -20.22
C ALA A 169 -0.81 16.13 -21.64
N GLU A 170 -0.44 14.86 -21.80
CA GLU A 170 -0.40 14.21 -23.11
C GLU A 170 -1.79 14.14 -23.77
N LEU A 171 -2.81 13.75 -23.00
CA LEU A 171 -4.21 13.75 -23.48
C LEU A 171 -4.72 15.15 -23.85
N ALA A 172 -4.23 16.20 -23.19
CA ALA A 172 -4.56 17.57 -23.55
C ALA A 172 -3.89 17.98 -24.87
N ASP A 173 -2.64 17.56 -25.11
CA ASP A 173 -1.96 17.81 -26.38
C ASP A 173 -2.61 17.05 -27.54
N GLU A 174 -2.96 15.78 -27.35
CA GLU A 174 -3.68 14.97 -28.36
C GLU A 174 -5.03 15.60 -28.74
N SER A 175 -5.81 16.04 -27.75
CA SER A 175 -7.07 16.76 -27.97
C SER A 175 -6.86 18.06 -28.75
N ASN A 176 -5.84 18.84 -28.38
CA ASN A 176 -5.49 20.07 -29.10
C ASN A 176 -5.04 19.80 -30.54
N ARG A 177 -4.26 18.75 -30.80
CA ARG A 177 -3.87 18.35 -32.16
C ARG A 177 -5.09 17.98 -33.00
N SER A 178 -6.03 17.23 -32.43
CA SER A 178 -7.29 16.84 -33.09
C SER A 178 -8.15 18.07 -33.44
N LEU A 179 -8.31 19.00 -32.50
CA LEU A 179 -9.02 20.27 -32.72
C LEU A 179 -8.35 21.12 -33.81
N LYS A 180 -7.01 21.21 -33.81
CA LYS A 180 -6.25 21.92 -34.85
C LYS A 180 -6.49 21.30 -36.23
N ALA A 181 -6.44 19.98 -36.35
CA ALA A 181 -6.70 19.29 -37.61
C ALA A 181 -8.14 19.53 -38.12
N LEU A 182 -9.13 19.44 -37.22
CA LEU A 182 -10.53 19.75 -37.53
C LEU A 182 -10.72 21.20 -37.98
N ALA A 183 -10.08 22.17 -37.31
CA ALA A 183 -10.14 23.58 -37.67
C ALA A 183 -9.52 23.84 -39.06
N VAL A 184 -8.37 23.23 -39.38
CA VAL A 184 -7.73 23.34 -40.69
C VAL A 184 -8.61 22.71 -41.78
N MET A 185 -9.14 21.51 -41.56
CA MET A 185 -10.06 20.86 -42.51
C MET A 185 -11.31 21.73 -42.74
N SER A 186 -11.89 22.28 -41.67
CA SER A 186 -13.03 23.19 -41.77
C SER A 186 -12.69 24.46 -42.55
N ALA A 187 -11.52 25.06 -42.32
CA ALA A 187 -11.08 26.26 -43.03
C ALA A 187 -10.86 26.00 -44.53
N LEU A 188 -10.28 24.85 -44.89
CA LEU A 188 -10.11 24.44 -46.29
C LEU A 188 -11.47 24.18 -46.98
N LEU A 189 -12.39 23.48 -46.31
CA LEU A 189 -13.74 23.22 -46.82
C LEU A 189 -14.55 24.50 -47.02
N CYS A 190 -14.46 25.44 -46.07
CA CYS A 190 -15.16 26.73 -46.18
C CYS A 190 -14.59 27.63 -47.29
N ARG A 191 -13.30 27.49 -47.66
CA ARG A 191 -12.67 28.28 -48.72
C ARG A 191 -12.87 27.69 -50.13
N ALA A 192 -13.31 26.44 -50.23
CA ALA A 192 -13.59 25.74 -51.50
C ALA A 192 -15.06 25.87 -51.96
N ARG A 193 -15.88 26.65 -51.25
CA ARG A 193 -17.24 27.08 -51.63
C ARG A 193 -17.23 28.57 -51.95
#